data_AF-A0A3M0EQP5-F1
#
_entry.id   AF-A0A3M0EQP5-F1
#
_cell.length_a   1.000
_cell.length_b   1.000
_cell.length_c   1.000
_cell.angle_alpha   90.00
_cell.angle_beta   90.00
_cell.angle_gamma   90.00
#
_symmetry.space_group_name_H-M   'P 1'
#
loop_
_entity.id
_entity.type
_entity.pdbx_description
1 polymer ?
#
loop_
_entity_poly.entity_id
_entity_poly.type
_entity_poly.pdbx_seq_one_letter_code
_entity_poly.pdbx_strand_id
1 'polypeptide(L)'
;MLMNPAIRRYYRRILPLGLAYAVLLVAIVALFWRGALHGPIAYVAALLPAVPLIGTFVALGQYMVEETDEYLRMLMIRQSLIASGFMVSVMTAWGFLEGFGLVPHIVSYYAAVLWFAGLWIGWGYNIVAMRRPA
;
A
#
# COMPACT_ATOMS: atom_id res chain seq x y z
N MET A 1 -14.54 -10.87 21.98
CA MET A 1 -13.48 -11.41 21.10
C MET A 1 -12.17 -10.72 21.47
N LEU A 2 -11.26 -11.42 22.16
CA LEU A 2 -9.94 -10.87 22.46
C LEU A 2 -9.19 -10.72 21.13
N MET A 3 -8.99 -9.48 20.65
CA MET A 3 -8.18 -9.23 19.45
C MET A 3 -6.80 -9.87 19.63
N ASN A 4 -6.36 -10.64 18.62
CA ASN A 4 -5.01 -11.19 18.56
C ASN A 4 -3.99 -10.06 18.85
N PRO A 5 -3.07 -10.23 19.82
CA PRO A 5 -2.11 -9.19 20.17
C PRO A 5 -1.28 -8.68 18.98
N ALA A 6 -1.00 -9.52 17.98
CA ALA A 6 -0.32 -9.11 16.74
C ALA A 6 -1.19 -8.13 15.93
N ILE A 7 -2.46 -8.48 15.70
CA ILE A 7 -3.44 -7.61 15.01
C ILE A 7 -3.61 -6.26 15.76
N ARG A 8 -3.66 -6.29 17.10
CA ARG A 8 -3.75 -5.06 17.89
C ARG A 8 -2.53 -4.15 17.69
N ARG A 9 -1.31 -4.70 17.67
CA ARG A 9 -0.09 -3.92 17.40
C ARG A 9 -0.07 -3.38 15.98
N TYR A 10 -0.50 -4.18 15.01
CA TYR A 10 -0.65 -3.76 13.62
C TYR A 10 -1.59 -2.55 13.49
N TYR A 11 -2.80 -2.61 14.05
CA TYR A 11 -3.72 -1.46 14.02
C TYR A 11 -3.18 -0.22 14.72
N ARG A 12 -2.49 -0.39 15.86
CA ARG A 12 -1.84 0.74 16.56
C ARG A 12 -0.73 1.41 15.74
N ARG A 13 -0.17 0.73 14.74
CA ARG A 13 0.80 1.30 13.79
C ARG A 13 0.11 1.90 12.57
N ILE A 14 -0.80 1.16 11.95
CA ILE A 14 -1.46 1.54 10.70
C ILE A 14 -2.35 2.77 10.87
N LEU A 15 -3.13 2.86 11.96
CA LEU A 15 -4.05 3.99 12.17
C LEU A 15 -3.34 5.35 12.24
N PRO A 16 -2.31 5.56 13.09
CA PRO A 16 -1.61 6.84 13.10
C PRO A 16 -0.85 7.09 11.79
N LEU A 17 -0.32 6.07 11.12
CA LEU A 17 0.30 6.22 9.80
C LEU A 17 -0.70 6.69 8.75
N GLY A 18 -1.88 6.09 8.69
CA GLY A 18 -2.94 6.50 7.77
C GLY A 18 -3.44 7.92 8.04
N LEU A 19 -3.59 8.30 9.31
CA LEU A 19 -3.96 9.66 9.70
C LEU A 19 -2.85 10.66 9.32
N ALA A 20 -1.59 10.35 9.61
CA ALA A 20 -0.44 11.17 9.23
C ALA A 20 -0.35 11.33 7.70
N TYR A 21 -0.57 10.25 6.94
CA TYR A 21 -0.62 10.28 5.48
C TYR A 21 -1.68 11.27 4.98
N ALA A 22 -2.92 11.13 5.47
CA ALA A 22 -4.03 11.99 5.05
C ALA A 22 -3.77 13.46 5.38
N VAL A 23 -3.33 13.76 6.60
CA VAL A 23 -3.03 15.13 7.05
C VAL A 23 -1.89 15.74 6.23
N LEU A 24 -0.78 15.02 6.08
CA LEU A 24 0.37 15.50 5.31
C LEU A 24 0.01 15.71 3.85
N LEU A 25 -0.69 14.77 3.22
CA LEU A 25 -1.08 14.89 1.82
C LEU A 25 -1.94 16.15 1.61
N VAL A 26 -2.99 16.34 2.41
CA VAL A 26 -3.88 17.50 2.30
C VAL A 26 -3.12 18.80 2.56
N ALA A 27 -2.28 18.85 3.60
CA ALA A 27 -1.51 20.04 3.94
C ALA A 27 -0.51 20.42 2.84
N ILE A 28 0.27 19.45 2.34
CA ILE A 28 1.26 19.69 1.30
C ILE A 28 0.61 20.11 -0.01
N VAL A 29 -0.47 19.43 -0.44
CA VAL A 29 -1.23 19.83 -1.64
C VAL A 29 -1.77 21.25 -1.49
N ALA A 30 -2.34 21.61 -0.34
CA ALA A 30 -2.84 22.95 -0.09
C ALA A 30 -1.73 24.02 -0.12
N LEU A 31 -0.53 23.71 0.39
CA LEU A 31 0.63 24.60 0.35
C LEU A 31 1.17 24.81 -1.08
N PHE A 32 1.21 23.74 -1.88
CA PHE A 32 1.57 23.83 -3.30
C PHE A 32 0.56 24.68 -4.09
N TRP A 33 -0.74 24.47 -3.86
CA TRP A 33 -1.81 25.28 -4.49
C TRP A 33 -1.72 26.77 -4.16
N ARG A 34 -1.22 27.11 -2.97
CA ARG A 34 -0.99 28.51 -2.54
C ARG A 34 0.33 29.10 -3.05
N GLY A 35 1.14 28.34 -3.80
CA GLY A 35 2.47 28.77 -4.24
C GLY A 35 3.48 28.96 -3.10
N ALA A 36 3.18 28.42 -1.91
CA ALA A 36 3.99 28.65 -0.70
C ALA A 36 5.28 27.82 -0.67
N LEU A 37 5.41 26.78 -1.50
CA LEU A 37 6.55 25.88 -1.56
C LEU A 37 7.34 26.10 -2.85
N HIS A 38 8.60 26.50 -2.73
CA HIS A 38 9.49 26.76 -3.86
C HIS A 38 10.94 26.40 -3.53
N GLY A 39 11.78 26.17 -4.55
CA GLY A 39 13.18 25.81 -4.36
C GLY A 39 13.37 24.47 -3.64
N PRO A 40 14.50 24.27 -2.94
CA PRO A 40 14.85 22.97 -2.34
C PRO A 40 13.82 22.42 -1.34
N ILE A 41 13.12 23.28 -0.59
CA ILE A 41 12.15 22.84 0.41
C ILE A 41 10.90 22.19 -0.21
N ALA A 42 10.56 22.53 -1.45
CA ALA A 42 9.45 21.93 -2.18
C ALA A 42 9.67 20.43 -2.41
N TYR A 43 10.91 20.00 -2.67
CA TYR A 43 11.23 18.58 -2.86
C TYR A 43 11.05 17.78 -1.57
N VAL A 44 11.52 18.32 -0.44
CA VAL A 44 11.33 17.68 0.87
C VAL A 44 9.84 17.58 1.20
N ALA A 45 9.12 18.69 1.01
CA ALA A 45 7.67 18.76 1.24
C ALA A 45 6.90 17.76 0.38
N ALA A 46 7.25 17.62 -0.90
CA ALA A 46 6.61 16.67 -1.82
C ALA A 46 6.81 15.20 -1.43
N LEU A 47 7.93 14.87 -0.77
CA LEU A 47 8.23 13.51 -0.30
C LEU A 47 7.61 13.19 1.06
N LEU A 48 7.24 14.18 1.87
CA LEU A 48 6.71 13.95 3.23
C LEU A 48 5.50 12.99 3.27
N PRO A 49 4.49 13.09 2.38
CA PRO A 49 3.38 12.15 2.37
C PRO A 49 3.80 10.71 2.06
N ALA A 50 4.93 10.48 1.37
CA ALA A 50 5.41 9.13 1.09
C ALA A 50 5.92 8.41 2.35
N VAL A 51 6.39 9.15 3.36
CA VAL A 51 6.95 8.57 4.61
C VAL A 51 5.93 7.69 5.36
N PRO A 52 4.72 8.16 5.72
CA PRO A 52 3.75 7.30 6.39
C PRO A 52 3.23 6.15 5.50
N LEU A 53 3.19 6.35 4.18
CA LEU A 53 2.85 5.29 3.23
C LEU A 53 3.90 4.17 3.26
N ILE A 54 5.19 4.51 3.20
CA ILE A 54 6.30 3.54 3.37
C ILE A 54 6.18 2.85 4.73
N GLY A 55 5.89 3.61 5.79
CA GLY A 55 5.66 3.08 7.13
C GLY A 55 4.54 2.03 7.19
N THR A 56 3.53 2.13 6.33
CA THR A 56 2.42 1.16 6.24
C THR A 56 2.92 -0.20 5.77
N PHE A 57 3.81 -0.23 4.76
CA PHE A 57 4.43 -1.47 4.29
C PHE A 57 5.36 -2.08 5.36
N VAL A 58 6.12 -1.25 6.06
CA VAL A 58 6.96 -1.70 7.19
C VAL A 58 6.09 -2.30 8.30
N ALA A 59 4.99 -1.65 8.67
CA ALA A 59 4.06 -2.14 9.69
C ALA A 59 3.44 -3.49 9.30
N LEU A 60 3.16 -3.71 8.01
CA LEU A 60 2.71 -5.00 7.49
C LEU A 60 3.79 -6.09 7.59
N GLY A 61 5.04 -5.77 7.23
CA GLY A 61 6.16 -6.69 7.41
C GLY A 61 6.37 -7.07 8.87
N GLN A 62 6.29 -6.09 9.78
CA GLN A 62 6.35 -6.33 11.23
C GLN A 62 5.20 -7.21 11.71
N TYR A 63 3.98 -7.01 11.18
CA TYR A 63 2.84 -7.87 11.48
C TYR A 63 3.11 -9.33 11.08
N MET A 64 3.69 -9.59 9.91
CA MET A 64 4.03 -10.95 9.48
C MET A 64 5.03 -11.63 10.43
N VAL A 65 6.01 -10.88 10.94
CA VAL A 65 7.01 -11.40 11.90
C VAL A 65 6.39 -11.66 13.28
N GLU A 66 5.49 -10.78 13.71
CA GLU A 66 4.85 -10.85 15.04
C GLU A 66 3.68 -11.82 15.11
N GLU A 67 3.08 -12.18 13.98
CA GLU A 67 1.96 -13.12 13.93
C GLU A 67 2.45 -14.50 14.32
N THR A 68 1.93 -15.04 15.42
CA THR A 68 2.34 -16.35 15.96
C THR A 68 1.63 -17.51 15.28
N ASP A 69 0.48 -17.25 14.67
CA ASP A 69 -0.27 -18.24 13.91
C ASP A 69 0.32 -18.37 12.49
N GLU A 70 0.98 -19.49 12.21
CA GLU A 70 1.62 -19.75 10.91
C GLU A 70 0.62 -19.75 9.75
N TYR A 71 -0.63 -20.17 10.00
CA TYR A 71 -1.67 -20.16 8.99
C TYR A 71 -2.08 -18.72 8.65
N LEU A 72 -2.35 -17.87 9.64
CA LEU A 72 -2.67 -16.46 9.41
C LEU A 72 -1.50 -15.71 8.72
N ARG A 73 -0.26 -16.01 9.14
CA ARG A 73 0.94 -15.48 8.49
C ARG A 73 1.01 -15.89 7.02
N MET A 74 0.82 -17.17 6.72
CA MET A 74 0.81 -17.69 5.34
C MET A 74 -0.27 -17.02 4.48
N LEU A 75 -1.48 -16.82 5.03
CA LEU A 75 -2.56 -16.13 4.32
C LEU A 75 -2.19 -14.70 3.94
N MET A 76 -1.58 -13.95 4.86
CA MET A 76 -1.17 -12.57 4.63
C MET A 76 0.00 -12.47 3.64
N ILE A 77 0.98 -13.39 3.73
CA ILE A 77 2.08 -13.49 2.76
C ILE A 77 1.52 -13.76 1.36
N ARG A 78 0.63 -14.74 1.22
CA ARG A 78 0.02 -15.09 -0.07
C ARG A 78 -0.81 -13.94 -0.63
N GLN A 79 -1.59 -13.26 0.20
CA GLN A 79 -2.30 -12.03 -0.16
C GLN A 79 -1.36 -10.95 -0.72
N SER A 80 -0.26 -10.70 -0.02
CA SER A 80 0.73 -9.68 -0.39
C SER A 80 1.47 -10.04 -1.67
N LEU A 81 1.75 -11.33 -1.90
CA LEU A 81 2.34 -11.82 -3.15
C LEU A 81 1.39 -11.67 -4.33
N ILE A 82 0.11 -12.04 -4.17
CA ILE A 82 -0.92 -11.84 -5.20
C ILE A 82 -1.07 -10.35 -5.52
N ALA A 83 -1.11 -9.49 -4.49
CA ALA A 83 -1.18 -8.05 -4.66
C ALA A 83 0.01 -7.48 -5.44
N SER A 84 1.22 -7.96 -5.12
CA SER A 84 2.45 -7.56 -5.80
C SER A 84 2.47 -8.02 -7.25
N GLY A 85 2.12 -9.29 -7.52
CA GLY A 85 2.02 -9.82 -8.87
C GLY A 85 0.99 -9.08 -9.72
N PHE A 86 -0.18 -8.78 -9.14
CA PHE A 86 -1.22 -7.97 -9.77
C PHE A 86 -0.71 -6.58 -10.13
N MET A 87 -0.17 -5.84 -9.15
CA MET A 87 0.36 -4.50 -9.34
C MET A 87 1.44 -4.49 -10.44
N VAL A 88 2.45 -5.35 -10.33
CA VAL A 88 3.57 -5.39 -11.30
C VAL A 88 3.07 -5.72 -12.69
N SER A 89 2.15 -6.68 -12.84
CA SER A 89 1.60 -7.05 -14.14
C SER A 89 0.84 -5.88 -14.78
N VAL A 90 -0.03 -5.22 -14.02
CA VAL A 90 -0.83 -4.08 -14.52
C VAL A 90 0.07 -2.90 -14.88
N MET A 91 1.00 -2.53 -13.99
CA MET A 91 1.94 -1.42 -14.24
C MET A 91 2.86 -1.70 -15.44
N THR A 92 3.30 -2.94 -15.62
CA THR A 92 4.15 -3.33 -16.76
C THR A 92 3.36 -3.26 -18.07
N ALA A 93 2.15 -3.81 -18.11
CA ALA A 93 1.29 -3.73 -19.28
C ALA A 93 0.98 -2.27 -19.65
N TRP A 94 0.63 -1.44 -18.65
CA TRP A 94 0.39 -0.02 -18.88
C TRP A 94 1.65 0.70 -19.37
N GLY A 95 2.80 0.44 -18.76
CA GLY A 95 4.07 1.04 -19.15
C GLY A 95 4.47 0.73 -20.60
N PHE A 96 4.18 -0.49 -21.10
CA PHE A 96 4.37 -0.80 -22.52
C PHE A 96 3.43 0.01 -23.42
N LEU A 97 2.15 0.07 -23.09
CA LEU A 97 1.17 0.84 -23.87
C LEU A 97 1.54 2.33 -23.89
N GLU A 98 1.98 2.88 -22.76
CA GLU A 98 2.41 4.27 -22.63
C GLU A 98 3.68 4.53 -23.45
N GLY A 99 4.67 3.62 -23.38
CA GLY A 99 5.90 3.70 -24.18
C GLY A 99 5.67 3.63 -25.69
N PHE A 100 4.57 3.01 -26.13
CA PHE A 100 4.14 3.01 -27.54
C PHE A 100 3.18 4.15 -27.90
N GLY A 101 2.85 5.05 -26.96
CA GLY A 101 1.94 6.17 -27.19
C GLY A 101 0.47 5.77 -27.37
N LEU A 102 0.07 4.58 -26.89
CA LEU A 102 -1.29 4.05 -27.03
C LEU A 102 -2.23 4.48 -25.89
N VAL A 103 -1.68 4.87 -24.74
CA VAL A 103 -2.43 5.32 -23.56
C VAL A 103 -1.79 6.55 -22.92
N PRO A 104 -2.53 7.34 -22.12
CA PRO A 104 -1.99 8.48 -21.40
C PRO A 104 -0.97 8.09 -20.31
N HIS A 105 -0.07 9.02 -20.00
CA HIS A 105 0.84 8.90 -18.86
C HIS A 105 0.08 8.83 -17.54
N ILE A 106 0.46 7.87 -16.69
CA ILE A 106 -0.04 7.79 -15.31
C ILE A 106 1.09 8.06 -14.32
N VAL A 107 0.73 8.76 -13.25
CA VAL A 107 1.64 9.06 -12.15
C VAL A 107 1.95 7.80 -11.32
N SER A 108 3.20 7.68 -10.90
CA SER A 108 3.75 6.44 -10.31
C SER A 108 3.08 5.98 -9.02
N TYR A 109 2.45 6.89 -8.26
CA TYR A 109 1.77 6.52 -7.01
C TYR A 109 0.56 5.60 -7.23
N TYR A 110 0.03 5.49 -8.45
CA TYR A 110 -1.03 4.52 -8.77
C TYR A 110 -0.58 3.07 -8.58
N ALA A 111 0.73 2.78 -8.58
CA ALA A 111 1.26 1.48 -8.22
C ALA A 111 0.83 1.08 -6.79
N ALA A 112 0.93 2.00 -5.82
CA ALA A 112 0.50 1.73 -4.45
C ALA A 112 -1.02 1.47 -4.38
N VAL A 113 -1.82 2.24 -5.14
CA VAL A 113 -3.28 2.05 -5.23
C VAL A 113 -3.61 0.64 -5.76
N LEU A 114 -2.96 0.23 -6.84
CA LEU A 114 -3.13 -1.11 -7.42
C LEU A 114 -2.68 -2.20 -6.45
N TRP A 115 -1.62 -1.98 -5.69
CA TRP A 115 -1.16 -2.93 -4.69
C TRP A 115 -2.19 -3.12 -3.56
N PHE A 116 -2.74 -2.03 -3.00
CA PHE A 116 -3.81 -2.15 -2.00
C PHE A 116 -5.08 -2.79 -2.57
N ALA A 117 -5.44 -2.47 -3.82
CA ALA A 117 -6.54 -3.15 -4.51
C ALA A 117 -6.25 -4.66 -4.68
N GLY A 118 -5.01 -5.01 -4.99
CA GLY A 118 -4.53 -6.37 -5.10
C GLY A 118 -4.64 -7.19 -3.81
N LEU A 119 -4.60 -6.55 -2.63
CA LEU A 119 -4.84 -7.26 -1.36
C LEU A 119 -6.26 -7.82 -1.28
N TRP A 120 -7.26 -7.13 -1.84
CA TRP A 120 -8.63 -7.64 -1.92
C TRP A 120 -8.73 -8.85 -2.85
N ILE A 121 -8.00 -8.84 -3.97
CA ILE A 121 -7.89 -9.98 -4.88
C ILE A 121 -7.27 -11.17 -4.15
N GLY A 122 -6.16 -10.94 -3.44
CA GLY A 122 -5.51 -11.96 -2.62
C GLY A 122 -6.41 -12.52 -1.52
N TRP A 123 -7.26 -11.68 -0.91
CA TRP A 123 -8.24 -12.11 0.08
C TRP A 123 -9.35 -12.96 -0.52
N GLY A 124 -9.88 -12.58 -1.69
CA GLY A 124 -10.81 -13.41 -2.44
C GLY A 124 -10.20 -14.77 -2.80
N TYR A 125 -8.95 -14.79 -3.26
CA TYR A 125 -8.21 -16.03 -3.52
C TYR A 125 -8.11 -16.90 -2.27
N ASN A 126 -7.76 -16.31 -1.12
CA ASN A 126 -7.66 -17.03 0.14
C ASN A 126 -8.99 -17.71 0.51
N ILE A 127 -10.12 -17.01 0.38
CA ILE A 127 -11.45 -17.58 0.64
C ILE A 127 -11.73 -18.79 -0.25
N VAL A 128 -11.45 -18.67 -1.55
CA VAL A 128 -11.69 -19.76 -2.50
C VAL A 128 -10.77 -20.95 -2.20
N ALA A 129 -9.49 -20.69 -1.91
CA ALA A 129 -8.51 -21.73 -1.60
C ALA A 129 -8.89 -22.53 -0.34
N MET A 130 -9.46 -21.87 0.68
CA MET A 130 -9.94 -22.53 1.90
C MET A 130 -11.13 -23.48 1.67
N ARG A 131 -11.90 -23.26 0.60
CA ARG A 131 -13.10 -24.06 0.30
C ARG A 131 -12.81 -25.30 -0.55
N ARG A 132 -11.58 -25.48 -1.03
CA ARG A 132 -11.23 -26.65 -1.84
C ARG A 132 -11.07 -27.87 -0.93
N PRO A 133 -11.79 -28.99 -1.17
CA PRO A 133 -11.52 -30.23 -0.47
C PRO A 133 -10.10 -30.71 -0.80
N ALA A 134 -9.42 -31.25 0.21
CA ALA A 134 -8.08 -31.82 0.10
C ALA A 134 -8.06 -33.05 -0.81
#